data_AF-A0A938QBT8-F1
#
_entry.id   AF-A0A938QBT8-F1
#
_cell.length_a   1.000
_cell.length_b   1.000
_cell.length_c   1.000
_cell.angle_alpha   90.00
_cell.angle_beta   90.00
_cell.angle_gamma   90.00
#
_symmetry.space_group_name_H-M   'P 1'
#
loop_
_entity.id
_entity.type
_entity.pdbx_description
1 polymer ?
#
loop_
_entity_poly.entity_id
_entity_poly.type
_entity_poly.pdbx_seq_one_letter_code
_entity_poly.pdbx_strand_id
1 'polypeptide(L)'
;MLVASEFPFKDIIGVEMSPVLAEYAARNATIIRRRFPDRTRINIVAENAVSYKPAAERTICFYYHAFGRETLEAFIKNLERRLGETAEHVFFIYSNPVYADVVDTSSCFARWSAEKVPYESREVGFGPDTYDCAVIWQSLPEQYPPLATAKRHVQVVRRTRAELDD
;
A
#
# COMPACT_ATOMS: atom_id res chain seq x y z
N MET A 1 2.51 -2.70 -7.91
CA MET A 1 3.99 -2.91 -7.96
C MET A 1 4.60 -2.49 -9.30
N LEU A 2 4.11 -2.94 -10.46
CA LEU A 2 4.75 -2.58 -11.75
C LEU A 2 4.74 -1.08 -12.04
N VAL A 3 3.61 -0.42 -11.79
CA VAL A 3 3.45 1.04 -11.94
C VAL A 3 4.46 1.82 -11.07
N ALA A 4 4.88 1.27 -9.92
CA ALA A 4 5.88 1.93 -9.09
C ALA A 4 7.23 2.11 -9.82
N SER A 5 7.58 1.21 -10.74
CA SER A 5 8.82 1.31 -11.53
C SER A 5 8.85 2.49 -12.51
N GLU A 6 7.70 3.15 -12.72
CA GLU A 6 7.59 4.35 -13.55
C GLU A 6 8.01 5.63 -12.81
N PHE A 7 8.18 5.52 -11.50
CA PHE A 7 8.59 6.62 -10.64
C PHE A 7 10.03 6.42 -10.16
N PRO A 8 10.75 7.51 -9.84
CA PRO A 8 12.16 7.47 -9.46
C PRO A 8 12.38 7.01 -8.01
N PHE A 9 11.77 5.90 -7.60
CA PHE A 9 12.07 5.29 -6.31
C PHE A 9 13.50 4.76 -6.29
N LYS A 10 14.16 4.84 -5.12
CA LYS A 10 15.51 4.28 -4.92
C LYS A 10 15.53 2.76 -5.05
N ASP A 11 14.49 2.09 -4.53
CA ASP A 11 14.32 0.64 -4.60
C ASP A 11 12.83 0.30 -4.55
N ILE A 12 12.43 -0.83 -5.15
CA ILE A 12 11.05 -1.34 -5.14
C ILE A 12 11.08 -2.79 -4.72
N ILE A 13 10.38 -3.10 -3.64
CA ILE A 13 10.39 -4.44 -3.04
C ILE A 13 8.97 -4.98 -2.96
N GLY A 14 8.72 -6.11 -3.62
CA GLY A 14 7.51 -6.91 -3.45
C GLY A 14 7.77 -8.02 -2.44
N VAL A 15 6.95 -8.07 -1.38
CA VAL A 15 7.00 -9.13 -0.36
C VAL A 15 5.83 -10.08 -0.60
N GLU A 16 6.14 -11.35 -0.85
CA GLU A 16 5.14 -12.38 -1.13
C GLU A 16 5.44 -13.62 -0.29
N MET A 17 4.46 -14.12 0.47
CA MET A 17 4.68 -15.24 1.38
C MET A 17 4.75 -16.59 0.66
N SER A 18 4.03 -16.74 -0.46
CA SER A 18 4.04 -17.94 -1.29
C SER A 18 5.27 -17.96 -2.20
N PRO A 19 6.22 -18.91 -2.02
CA PRO A 19 7.41 -18.98 -2.87
C PRO A 19 7.08 -19.12 -4.36
N VAL A 20 6.00 -19.84 -4.68
CA VAL A 20 5.54 -20.04 -6.06
C VAL A 20 5.05 -18.72 -6.68
N LEU A 21 4.25 -17.94 -5.93
CA LEU A 21 3.79 -16.63 -6.43
C LEU A 21 4.95 -15.62 -6.50
N ALA A 22 5.88 -15.68 -5.56
CA ALA A 22 7.09 -14.87 -5.57
C ALA A 22 7.94 -15.15 -6.83
N GLU A 23 8.07 -16.42 -7.24
CA GLU A 23 8.76 -16.79 -8.48
C GLU A 23 8.06 -16.18 -9.71
N TYR A 24 6.74 -16.29 -9.81
CA TYR A 24 5.99 -15.69 -10.92
C TYR A 24 6.11 -14.16 -10.93
N ALA A 25 6.04 -13.51 -9.76
CA ALA A 25 6.26 -12.07 -9.65
C ALA A 25 7.68 -11.66 -10.08
N ALA A 26 8.71 -12.45 -9.74
CA ALA A 26 10.09 -12.20 -10.14
C ALA A 26 10.29 -12.36 -11.66
N ARG A 27 9.61 -13.33 -12.27
CA ARG A 27 9.59 -13.49 -13.74
C ARG A 27 8.94 -12.27 -14.41
N ASN A 28 7.82 -11.78 -13.89
CA ASN A 28 7.16 -10.58 -14.41
C ASN A 28 8.05 -9.33 -14.25
N ALA A 29 8.71 -9.17 -13.10
CA ALA A 29 9.69 -8.10 -12.88
C ALA A 29 10.85 -8.16 -13.89
N THR A 30 11.31 -9.36 -14.25
CA THR A 30 12.36 -9.55 -15.26
C THR A 30 11.91 -9.11 -16.65
N ILE A 31 10.66 -9.40 -17.03
CA ILE A 31 10.08 -8.94 -18.31
C ILE A 31 10.05 -7.40 -18.36
N ILE A 32 9.60 -6.77 -17.27
CA ILE A 32 9.54 -5.31 -17.17
C ILE A 32 10.93 -4.70 -17.27
N ARG A 33 11.92 -5.24 -16.55
CA ARG A 33 13.32 -4.80 -16.64
C ARG A 33 13.88 -4.92 -18.06
N ARG A 34 13.55 -5.97 -18.80
CA ARG A 34 14.00 -6.14 -20.20
C ARG A 34 13.35 -5.13 -21.14
N ARG A 35 12.06 -4.84 -20.92
CA ARG A 35 11.29 -3.92 -21.76
C ARG A 35 11.60 -2.45 -21.46
N PHE A 36 11.93 -2.14 -20.22
CA PHE A 36 12.15 -0.79 -19.72
C PHE A 36 13.41 -0.76 -18.83
N PRO A 37 14.61 -0.80 -19.43
CA PRO A 37 15.86 -0.95 -18.68
C PRO A 37 16.19 0.24 -17.76
N ASP A 38 15.66 1.44 -18.06
CA ASP A 38 15.91 2.66 -17.28
C ASP A 38 14.97 2.83 -16.08
N ARG A 39 13.97 1.95 -15.93
CA ARG A 39 13.05 1.98 -14.79
C ARG A 39 13.70 1.40 -13.54
N THR A 40 13.28 1.88 -12.36
CA THR A 40 13.74 1.33 -11.08
C THR A 40 13.47 -0.17 -11.03
N ARG A 41 14.50 -0.92 -10.64
CA ARG A 41 14.43 -2.38 -10.53
C ARG A 41 13.42 -2.79 -9.45
N ILE A 42 12.60 -3.77 -9.79
CA ILE A 42 11.69 -4.43 -8.85
C ILE A 42 12.37 -5.70 -8.33
N ASN A 43 12.49 -5.81 -7.01
CA ASN A 43 13.01 -6.97 -6.32
C ASN A 43 11.87 -7.69 -5.60
N ILE A 44 11.84 -9.02 -5.66
CA ILE A 44 10.81 -9.84 -5.00
C ILE A 44 11.49 -10.66 -3.91
N VAL A 45 10.90 -10.66 -2.72
CA VAL A 45 11.33 -11.48 -1.59
C VAL A 45 10.21 -12.43 -1.18
N ALA A 46 10.55 -13.71 -1.02
CA ALA A 46 9.64 -14.76 -0.59
C ALA A 46 9.59 -14.79 0.95
N GLU A 47 8.79 -13.94 1.57
CA GLU A 47 8.79 -13.73 3.02
C GLU A 47 7.43 -13.29 3.56
N ASN A 48 7.22 -13.41 4.88
CA ASN A 48 6.05 -12.86 5.55
C ASN A 48 6.18 -11.32 5.64
N ALA A 49 5.19 -10.60 5.11
CA ALA A 49 5.16 -9.14 5.15
C ALA A 49 5.25 -8.54 6.56
N VAL A 50 4.74 -9.25 7.58
CA VAL A 50 4.83 -8.83 8.98
C VAL A 50 6.29 -8.90 9.47
N SER A 51 7.07 -9.91 9.09
CA SER A 51 8.46 -10.05 9.54
C SER A 51 9.45 -9.22 8.72
N TYR A 52 9.09 -8.90 7.48
CA TYR A 52 9.97 -8.18 6.58
C TYR A 52 10.25 -6.75 7.07
N LYS A 53 11.53 -6.37 7.12
CA LYS A 53 12.00 -5.05 7.55
C LYS A 53 12.71 -4.33 6.40
N PRO A 54 12.05 -3.37 5.73
CA PRO A 54 12.72 -2.50 4.78
C PRO A 54 13.94 -1.81 5.42
N ALA A 55 15.07 -1.75 4.71
CA ALA A 55 16.26 -1.05 5.20
C ALA A 55 16.18 0.48 5.04
N ALA A 56 15.18 0.98 4.30
CA ALA A 56 15.04 2.40 4.01
C ALA A 56 14.42 3.17 5.19
N GLU A 57 15.00 4.35 5.47
CA GLU A 57 14.51 5.30 6.46
C GLU A 57 13.19 5.97 6.03
N ARG A 58 13.00 6.18 4.72
CA ARG A 58 11.76 6.70 4.13
C ARG A 58 11.13 5.64 3.25
N THR A 59 9.89 5.25 3.56
CA THR A 59 9.23 4.13 2.90
C THR A 59 7.80 4.50 2.46
N ILE A 60 7.40 4.02 1.28
CA ILE A 60 5.99 3.95 0.89
C ILE A 60 5.56 2.49 0.89
N CYS A 61 4.61 2.16 1.75
CA CYS A 61 4.01 0.83 1.85
C CYS A 61 2.69 0.84 1.05
N PHE A 62 2.59 0.01 0.02
CA PHE A 62 1.35 -0.19 -0.74
C PHE A 62 0.70 -1.52 -0.33
N TYR A 63 -0.55 -1.45 0.12
CA TYR A 63 -1.31 -2.57 0.64
C TYR A 63 -2.67 -2.66 -0.06
N TYR A 64 -2.86 -3.67 -0.92
CA TYR A 64 -4.11 -3.91 -1.63
C TYR A 64 -4.90 -5.01 -0.90
N HIS A 65 -5.56 -4.66 0.21
CA HIS A 65 -6.33 -5.57 1.06
C HIS A 65 -5.79 -7.01 1.14
N ALA A 66 -4.49 -7.14 1.45
CA ALA A 66 -3.76 -8.38 1.21
C ALA A 66 -4.08 -9.49 2.22
N PHE A 67 -4.36 -9.13 3.48
CA PHE A 67 -4.56 -10.05 4.60
C PHE A 67 -5.69 -9.58 5.53
N GLY A 68 -6.08 -10.48 6.44
CA GLY A 68 -7.05 -10.23 7.50
C GLY A 68 -6.60 -9.19 8.54
N ARG A 69 -7.54 -8.80 9.39
CA ARG A 69 -7.37 -7.75 10.41
C ARG A 69 -6.16 -7.99 11.32
N GLU A 70 -5.99 -9.19 11.85
CA GLU A 70 -4.94 -9.52 12.81
C GLU A 70 -3.54 -9.34 12.20
N THR A 71 -3.41 -9.69 10.92
CA THR A 71 -2.14 -9.52 10.19
C THR A 71 -1.87 -8.05 9.91
N LEU A 72 -2.89 -7.27 9.56
CA LEU A 72 -2.75 -5.82 9.41
C LEU A 72 -2.37 -5.15 10.72
N GLU A 73 -2.99 -5.51 11.85
CA GLU A 73 -2.65 -4.98 13.18
C GLU A 73 -1.19 -5.27 13.54
N ALA A 74 -0.72 -6.50 13.29
CA ALA A 74 0.68 -6.85 13.51
C ALA A 74 1.62 -6.06 12.58
N PHE A 75 1.22 -5.85 11.32
CA PHE A 75 1.99 -5.07 10.35
C PHE A 75 2.10 -3.60 10.75
N ILE A 76 0.98 -2.96 11.15
CA ILE A 76 0.97 -1.56 11.61
C ILE A 76 1.82 -1.39 12.87
N LYS A 77 1.69 -2.27 13.87
CA LYS A 77 2.55 -2.26 15.07
C LYS A 77 4.04 -2.35 14.73
N ASN A 78 4.40 -3.10 13.69
CA ASN A 78 5.79 -3.18 13.23
C ASN A 78 6.25 -1.88 12.57
N LEU A 79 5.39 -1.21 11.81
CA LEU A 79 5.70 0.11 11.25
C LEU A 79 5.85 1.17 12.35
N GLU A 80 4.97 1.18 13.35
CA GLU A 80 5.05 2.09 14.51
C GLU A 80 6.38 1.92 15.25
N ARG A 81 6.76 0.68 15.56
CA ARG A 81 8.07 0.38 16.16
C ARG A 81 9.22 0.87 15.30
N ARG A 82 9.17 0.67 13.98
CA ARG A 82 10.21 1.14 13.08
C ARG A 82 10.32 2.67 13.09
N LEU A 83 9.21 3.41 13.13
CA LEU A 83 9.22 4.87 13.25
C LEU A 83 9.87 5.37 14.54
N GLY A 84 9.83 4.57 15.62
CA GLY A 84 10.53 4.88 16.87
C GLY A 84 12.02 4.50 16.91
N GLU A 85 12.50 3.72 15.94
CA GLU A 85 13.85 3.12 15.99
C GLU A 85 14.73 3.49 14.79
N THR A 86 14.21 3.34 13.57
CA THR A 86 15.02 3.30 12.33
C THR A 86 14.41 4.03 11.14
N ALA A 87 13.10 4.28 11.11
CA ALA A 87 12.42 4.93 10.00
C ALA A 87 12.18 6.41 10.32
N GLU A 88 12.53 7.29 9.38
CA GLU A 88 12.19 8.72 9.44
C GLU A 88 10.73 8.98 9.05
N HIS A 89 10.25 8.28 8.02
CA HIS A 89 8.92 8.54 7.48
C HIS A 89 8.32 7.36 6.75
N VAL A 90 7.02 7.15 6.95
CA VAL A 90 6.25 6.14 6.24
C VAL A 90 4.98 6.76 5.66
N PHE A 91 4.74 6.55 4.37
CA PHE A 91 3.40 6.58 3.80
C PHE A 91 2.84 5.17 3.74
N PHE A 92 1.62 4.96 4.23
CA PHE A 92 0.89 3.70 4.13
C PHE A 92 -0.34 3.91 3.23
N ILE A 93 -0.29 3.32 2.04
CA ILE A 93 -1.36 3.37 1.04
C ILE A 93 -2.17 2.08 1.16
N TYR A 94 -3.43 2.18 1.57
CA TYR A 94 -4.35 1.05 1.64
C TYR A 94 -5.42 1.20 0.57
N SER A 95 -5.35 0.34 -0.44
CA SER A 95 -6.41 0.18 -1.43
C SER A 95 -7.43 -0.88 -0.97
N ASN A 96 -8.71 -0.55 -1.12
CA ASN A 96 -9.86 -1.24 -0.54
C ASN A 96 -9.73 -1.40 0.99
N PRO A 97 -9.78 -0.29 1.77
CA PRO A 97 -9.40 -0.26 3.18
C PRO A 97 -10.50 -0.78 4.12
N VAL A 98 -10.87 -2.05 4.00
CA VAL A 98 -11.92 -2.71 4.82
C VAL A 98 -11.65 -2.62 6.33
N TYR A 99 -10.37 -2.55 6.72
CA TYR A 99 -9.93 -2.41 8.10
C TYR A 99 -9.21 -1.08 8.34
N ALA A 100 -9.70 0.01 7.74
CA ALA A 100 -9.15 1.37 7.90
C ALA A 100 -8.96 1.77 9.36
N ASP A 101 -9.86 1.34 10.24
CA ASP A 101 -9.85 1.62 11.67
C ASP A 101 -8.56 1.14 12.36
N VAL A 102 -7.93 0.08 11.86
CA VAL A 102 -6.64 -0.41 12.39
C VAL A 102 -5.54 0.63 12.24
N VAL A 103 -5.55 1.38 11.13
CA VAL A 103 -4.56 2.43 10.88
C VAL A 103 -5.00 3.74 11.52
N ASP A 104 -6.30 4.03 11.54
CA ASP A 104 -6.86 5.24 12.17
C ASP A 104 -6.65 5.30 13.69
N THR A 105 -6.53 4.13 14.34
CA THR A 105 -6.28 4.03 15.78
C THR A 105 -4.79 4.10 16.13
N SER A 106 -3.91 4.11 15.13
CA SER A 106 -2.47 4.29 15.35
C SER A 106 -2.16 5.70 15.84
N SER A 107 -1.25 5.79 16.83
CA SER A 107 -0.74 7.07 17.31
C SER A 107 0.36 7.67 16.41
N CYS A 108 0.95 6.87 15.53
CA CYS A 108 2.03 7.29 14.65
C CYS A 108 1.54 7.69 13.26
N PHE A 109 0.29 7.39 12.91
CA PHE A 109 -0.25 7.61 11.58
C PHE A 109 -1.43 8.59 11.60
N ALA A 110 -1.41 9.53 10.67
CA ALA A 110 -2.53 10.41 10.37
C ALA A 110 -2.93 10.24 8.90
N ARG A 111 -4.23 10.34 8.61
CA ARG A 111 -4.72 10.31 7.22
C ARG A 111 -4.16 11.51 6.44
N TRP A 112 -3.58 11.23 5.29
CA TRP A 112 -3.17 12.21 4.29
C TRP A 112 -4.24 12.43 3.24
N SER A 113 -4.91 11.36 2.77
CA SER A 113 -5.98 11.44 1.78
C SER A 113 -6.93 10.24 1.88
N ALA A 114 -8.14 10.38 1.35
CA ALA A 114 -9.10 9.29 1.17
C ALA A 114 -9.88 9.51 -0.12
N GLU A 115 -9.62 8.70 -1.14
CA GLU A 115 -10.08 8.97 -2.50
C GLU A 115 -10.75 7.77 -3.17
N LYS A 116 -11.77 8.06 -3.99
CA LYS A 116 -12.31 7.13 -4.98
C LYS A 116 -11.42 7.22 -6.21
N VAL A 117 -10.79 6.11 -6.58
CA VAL A 117 -9.92 5.97 -7.74
C VAL A 117 -10.74 5.28 -8.84
N PRO A 118 -11.19 5.99 -9.89
CA PRO A 118 -11.94 5.36 -10.97
C PRO A 118 -11.08 4.33 -11.69
N TYR A 119 -11.69 3.24 -12.14
CA TYR A 119 -11.02 2.30 -13.02
C TYR A 119 -10.73 2.93 -14.38
N GLU A 120 -9.73 2.40 -15.08
CA GLU A 120 -9.51 2.81 -16.46
C GLU A 120 -10.72 2.41 -17.30
N SER A 121 -11.09 3.26 -18.28
CA SER A 121 -12.28 3.08 -19.11
C SER A 121 -12.39 1.69 -19.75
N ARG A 122 -11.26 1.04 -20.07
CA ARG A 122 -11.19 -0.30 -20.67
C ARG A 122 -11.26 -1.43 -19.65
N GLU A 123 -11.11 -1.14 -18.36
CA GLU A 123 -11.24 -2.13 -17.27
C GLU A 123 -12.67 -2.22 -16.75
N VAL A 124 -13.52 -1.23 -17.07
CA VAL A 124 -14.94 -1.24 -16.73
C VAL A 124 -15.66 -2.40 -17.44
N GLY A 125 -16.43 -3.17 -16.67
CA GLY A 125 -17.20 -4.33 -17.15
C GLY A 125 -16.54 -5.69 -16.90
N PHE A 126 -15.27 -5.73 -16.50
CA PHE A 126 -14.63 -6.98 -16.01
C PHE A 126 -14.98 -7.30 -14.54
N GLY A 127 -15.56 -6.34 -13.83
CA GLY A 127 -16.06 -6.48 -12.46
C GLY A 127 -17.33 -5.67 -12.23
N PRO A 128 -17.97 -5.83 -11.05
CA PRO A 128 -19.20 -5.14 -10.73
C PRO A 128 -19.00 -3.67 -10.34
N ASP A 129 -17.76 -3.26 -10.06
CA ASP A 129 -17.42 -1.93 -9.55
C ASP A 129 -16.80 -1.07 -10.66
N THR A 130 -16.88 0.26 -10.50
CA THR A 130 -16.34 1.25 -11.46
C THR A 130 -15.20 2.10 -10.89
N TYR A 131 -14.87 1.88 -9.63
CA TYR A 131 -13.80 2.55 -8.90
C TYR A 131 -13.28 1.64 -7.80
N ASP A 132 -12.13 1.98 -7.22
CA ASP A 132 -11.66 1.48 -5.93
C ASP A 132 -11.55 2.63 -4.93
N CYS A 133 -11.47 2.31 -3.65
CA CYS A 133 -11.12 3.30 -2.63
C CYS A 133 -9.66 3.14 -2.24
N ALA A 134 -8.95 4.26 -2.08
CA ALA A 134 -7.62 4.29 -1.52
C ALA A 134 -7.57 5.33 -0.39
N VAL A 135 -7.09 4.91 0.77
CA VAL A 135 -6.78 5.82 1.87
C VAL A 135 -5.28 5.78 2.11
N ILE A 136 -4.70 6.97 2.25
CA ILE A 136 -3.27 7.13 2.49
C ILE A 136 -3.11 7.68 3.90
N TRP A 137 -2.31 7.01 4.71
CA TRP A 137 -1.84 7.50 6.00
C TRP A 137 -0.36 7.83 5.93
N GLN A 138 0.11 8.64 6.85
CA GLN A 138 1.49 9.09 6.91
C GLN A 138 1.96 9.37 8.34
N SER A 139 3.27 9.45 8.55
CA SER A 139 3.85 9.65 9.89
C SER A 139 4.36 11.06 10.21
N LEU A 140 4.26 12.04 9.29
CA LEU A 140 4.77 13.41 9.49
C LEU A 140 3.74 14.48 9.09
N PRO A 141 2.57 14.56 9.77
CA PRO A 141 1.48 15.46 9.42
C PRO A 141 1.82 16.94 9.43
N GLU A 142 2.80 17.37 10.21
CA GLU A 142 3.28 18.75 10.22
C GLU A 142 4.05 19.10 8.93
N GLN A 143 4.77 18.14 8.35
CA GLN A 143 5.53 18.34 7.12
C GLN A 143 4.68 18.17 5.87
N TYR A 144 3.71 17.26 5.91
CA TYR A 144 2.82 16.96 4.78
C TYR A 144 1.35 17.19 5.18
N PRO A 145 0.79 18.39 5.05
CA PRO A 145 -0.60 18.64 5.44
C PRO A 145 -1.59 17.72 4.72
N PRO A 146 -2.68 17.29 5.39
CA PRO A 146 -3.69 16.42 4.78
C PRO A 146 -4.44 17.12 3.65
N LEU A 147 -4.82 16.35 2.63
CA LEU A 147 -5.72 16.80 1.58
C LEU A 147 -7.13 16.99 2.14
N ALA A 148 -7.95 17.81 1.46
CA ALA A 148 -9.35 18.05 1.84
C ALA A 148 -10.17 16.75 1.96
N THR A 149 -9.79 15.73 1.19
CA THR A 149 -10.47 14.43 1.14
C THR A 149 -10.13 13.51 2.32
N ALA A 150 -9.09 13.80 3.12
CA ALA A 150 -8.58 12.92 4.18
C ALA A 150 -9.64 12.54 5.23
N LYS A 151 -10.67 13.36 5.41
CA LYS A 151 -11.73 13.16 6.41
C LYS A 151 -12.91 12.31 5.91
N ARG A 152 -12.93 11.90 4.63
CA ARG A 152 -14.02 11.06 4.12
C ARG A 152 -14.16 9.78 4.94
N HIS A 153 -15.39 9.46 5.29
CA HIS A 153 -15.67 8.26 6.07
C HIS A 153 -15.46 7.02 5.19
N VAL A 154 -14.92 5.96 5.80
CA VAL A 154 -14.77 4.65 5.15
C VAL A 154 -15.93 3.78 5.62
N GLN A 155 -16.78 3.37 4.69
CA GLN A 155 -17.90 2.47 4.96
C GLN A 155 -17.61 1.07 4.42
N VAL A 156 -17.71 0.05 5.26
CA VAL A 156 -17.60 -1.35 4.81
C VAL A 156 -18.96 -1.82 4.32
N VAL A 157 -19.14 -1.86 2.99
CA VAL A 157 -20.42 -2.20 2.35
C VAL A 157 -20.59 -3.71 2.12
N ARG A 158 -19.48 -4.46 2.04
CA ARG A 158 -19.44 -5.92 1.98
C ARG A 158 -18.24 -6.43 2.77
N ARG A 159 -18.22 -7.72 3.12
CA ARG A 159 -17.13 -8.33 3.91
C ARG A 159 -15.72 -8.03 3.39
N THR A 160 -15.57 -7.85 2.07
CA THR A 160 -14.29 -7.60 1.40
C THR A 160 -14.28 -6.29 0.63
N ARG A 161 -15.19 -5.35 0.91
CA ARG A 161 -15.30 -4.10 0.15
C ARG A 161 -15.59 -2.90 1.04
N ALA A 162 -14.74 -1.88 0.91
CA ALA A 162 -14.94 -0.56 1.47
C ALA A 162 -15.35 0.45 0.38
N GLU A 163 -16.14 1.43 0.79
CA GLU A 163 -16.51 2.62 0.02
C GLU A 163 -16.16 3.88 0.83
N LEU A 164 -16.16 5.02 0.15
CA LEU A 164 -16.01 6.34 0.76
C LEU A 164 -17.28 7.14 0.55
N ASP A 165 -17.65 7.95 1.54
CA ASP A 165 -18.67 8.98 1.35
C ASP A 165 -18.23 9.98 0.26
N ASP A 166 -19.20 10.64 -0.38
CA ASP A 166 -18.94 11.65 -1.42
C ASP A 166 -18.26 12.92 -0.87
#